data_AF-A0A3A4RW22-F1
#
_entry.id   AF-A0A3A4RW22-F1
#
_cell.length_a   1.000
_cell.length_b   1.000
_cell.length_c   1.000
_cell.angle_alpha   90.00
_cell.angle_beta   90.00
_cell.angle_gamma   90.00
#
_symmetry.space_group_name_H-M   'P 1'
#
loop_
_entity.id
_entity.type
_entity.pdbx_description
1 polymer ?
#
loop_
_entity_poly.entity_id
_entity_poly.type
_entity_poly.pdbx_seq_one_letter_code
_entity_poly.pdbx_strand_id
1 'polypeptide(L)'
;MISVIEERLVLLGSRLHEFRIDRDESQERFAARLGVSIPTLRKLEKGDPTVSVGKWAEALWLLDRLGDLDLVLKKEETLFDQYEKRKTGKRQRASKR
;
A
#
# COMPACT_ATOMS: atom_id res chain seq x y z
N MET A 1 -6.25 -16.90 -21.00
CA MET A 1 -6.55 -15.45 -20.93
C MET A 1 -6.39 -15.08 -19.47
N ILE A 2 -5.33 -14.34 -19.12
CA ILE A 2 -5.11 -13.91 -17.73
C ILE A 2 -6.27 -12.97 -17.38
N SER A 3 -6.83 -13.10 -16.19
CA SER A 3 -7.95 -12.25 -15.77
C SER A 3 -7.46 -10.82 -15.51
N VAL A 4 -8.33 -9.83 -15.74
CA VAL A 4 -8.02 -8.41 -15.46
C VAL A 4 -7.53 -8.20 -14.02
N ILE A 5 -8.02 -9.00 -13.07
CA ILE A 5 -7.60 -8.94 -11.66
C ILE A 5 -6.15 -9.40 -11.52
N GLU A 6 -5.79 -10.54 -12.11
CA GLU A 6 -4.42 -11.06 -12.09
C GLU A 6 -3.45 -10.07 -12.74
N GLU A 7 -3.83 -9.40 -13.83
CA GLU A 7 -2.99 -8.35 -14.44
C GLU A 7 -2.69 -7.21 -13.46
N ARG A 8 -3.68 -6.76 -12.68
CA ARG A 8 -3.47 -5.70 -11.66
C ARG A 8 -2.54 -6.16 -10.54
N LEU A 9 -2.63 -7.42 -10.14
CA LEU A 9 -1.74 -7.98 -9.12
C LEU A 9 -0.31 -8.16 -9.65
N VAL A 10 -0.14 -8.61 -10.89
CA VAL A 10 1.18 -8.70 -11.55
C VAL A 10 1.84 -7.32 -11.60
N LEU A 11 1.11 -6.27 -11.93
CA LEU A 11 1.63 -4.89 -11.90
C LEU A 11 2.06 -4.45 -10.50
N LEU A 12 1.31 -4.84 -9.47
CA LEU A 12 1.69 -4.56 -8.07
C LEU A 12 2.99 -5.29 -7.70
N GLY A 13 3.11 -6.56 -8.08
CA GLY A 13 4.33 -7.36 -7.88
C GLY A 13 5.55 -6.81 -8.63
N SER A 14 5.37 -6.36 -9.87
CA SER A 14 6.44 -5.72 -10.67
C SER A 14 7.02 -4.50 -9.98
N ARG A 15 6.16 -3.63 -9.43
CA ARG A 15 6.64 -2.44 -8.68
C ARG A 15 7.44 -2.82 -7.44
N LEU A 16 7.03 -3.87 -6.73
CA LEU A 16 7.79 -4.36 -5.58
C LEU A 16 9.16 -4.90 -6.01
N HIS A 17 9.21 -5.62 -7.13
CA HIS A 17 10.46 -6.08 -7.73
C HIS A 17 11.38 -4.90 -8.11
N GLU A 18 10.85 -3.89 -8.78
CA GLU A 18 11.57 -2.64 -9.11
C GLU A 18 12.17 -2.01 -7.86
N PHE A 19 11.40 -1.86 -6.78
CA PHE A 19 11.90 -1.35 -5.50
C PHE A 19 13.06 -2.15 -4.90
N ARG A 20 13.11 -3.47 -5.13
CA ARG A 20 14.22 -4.30 -4.68
C ARG A 20 15.46 -4.10 -5.55
N ILE A 21 15.28 -4.05 -6.87
CA ILE A 21 16.37 -3.82 -7.83
C ILE A 21 16.97 -2.42 -7.65
N ASP A 22 16.14 -1.40 -7.46
CA ASP A 22 16.58 -0.01 -7.21
C ASP A 22 17.42 0.12 -5.92
N ARG A 23 17.24 -0.79 -4.96
CA ARG A 23 18.03 -0.88 -3.73
C ARG A 23 19.28 -1.76 -3.84
N ASP A 24 19.51 -2.38 -5.00
CA ASP A 24 20.58 -3.36 -5.23
C ASP A 24 20.56 -4.52 -4.21
N GLU A 25 19.36 -5.03 -3.91
CA GLU A 25 19.19 -6.13 -2.94
C GLU A 25 18.88 -7.46 -3.62
N SER A 26 19.57 -8.52 -3.17
CA SER A 26 19.25 -9.89 -3.56
C SER A 26 17.90 -10.33 -2.98
N GLN A 27 17.32 -11.38 -3.54
CA GLN A 27 16.07 -11.95 -3.02
C GLN A 27 16.21 -12.41 -1.57
N GLU A 28 17.35 -13.00 -1.21
CA GLU A 28 17.68 -13.47 0.13
C GLU A 28 17.66 -12.31 1.13
N ARG A 29 18.37 -11.22 0.81
CA ARG A 29 18.48 -10.04 1.68
C ARG A 29 17.14 -9.35 1.85
N PHE A 30 16.42 -9.13 0.76
CA PHE A 30 15.13 -8.44 0.79
C PHE A 30 14.07 -9.27 1.53
N ALA A 31 14.01 -10.58 1.29
CA ALA A 31 13.10 -11.49 1.99
C ALA A 31 13.38 -11.53 3.50
N ALA A 32 14.66 -11.56 3.90
CA ALA A 32 15.06 -11.52 5.30
C ALA A 32 14.62 -10.22 6.00
N ARG A 33 14.80 -9.06 5.35
CA ARG A 33 14.36 -7.76 5.89
C ARG A 33 12.84 -7.65 6.02
N LEU A 34 12.10 -8.24 5.07
CA LEU A 34 10.64 -8.28 5.09
C LEU A 34 10.11 -9.31 6.12
N GLY A 35 10.96 -10.23 6.58
CA GLY A 35 10.57 -11.29 7.53
C GLY A 35 9.80 -12.44 6.88
N VAL A 36 10.10 -12.74 5.61
CA VAL A 36 9.45 -13.82 4.84
C VAL A 36 10.45 -14.76 4.19
N SER A 37 9.96 -15.90 3.72
CA SER A 37 10.75 -16.83 2.91
C SER A 37 10.97 -16.29 1.48
N ILE A 38 12.06 -16.70 0.82
CA ILE A 38 12.32 -16.38 -0.60
C ILE A 38 11.16 -16.83 -1.51
N PRO A 39 10.56 -18.02 -1.34
CA PRO A 39 9.35 -18.39 -2.08
C PRO A 39 8.18 -17.42 -1.90
N THR A 40 7.97 -16.91 -0.69
CA THR A 40 6.95 -15.88 -0.42
C THR A 40 7.27 -14.58 -1.14
N LEU A 41 8.53 -14.14 -1.12
CA LEU A 41 8.96 -12.96 -1.89
C LEU A 41 8.73 -13.14 -3.39
N ARG A 42 9.06 -14.32 -3.94
CA ARG A 42 8.80 -14.61 -5.36
C ARG A 42 7.32 -14.56 -5.71
N LYS A 43 6.45 -15.01 -4.82
CA LYS A 43 5.00 -14.89 -4.99
C LYS A 43 4.53 -13.43 -4.95
N LEU A 44 5.06 -12.65 -4.00
CA LEU A 44 4.82 -11.20 -3.94
C LEU A 44 5.25 -10.52 -5.25
N GLU A 45 6.48 -10.70 -5.70
CA GLU A 45 6.99 -10.08 -6.94
C GLU A 45 6.23 -10.54 -8.21
N LYS A 46 5.62 -11.73 -8.18
CA LYS A 46 4.75 -12.22 -9.27
C LYS A 46 3.31 -11.73 -9.18
N GLY A 47 2.89 -11.10 -8.09
CA GLY A 47 1.50 -10.71 -7.87
C GLY A 47 0.57 -11.90 -7.61
N ASP A 48 1.04 -12.95 -6.94
CA ASP A 48 0.23 -14.13 -6.66
C ASP A 48 -0.95 -13.78 -5.71
N PRO A 49 -2.22 -14.02 -6.10
CA PRO A 49 -3.40 -13.67 -5.31
C PRO A 49 -3.52 -14.46 -4.00
N THR A 50 -2.76 -15.55 -3.83
CA THR A 50 -2.76 -16.36 -2.60
C THR A 50 -1.96 -15.72 -1.47
N VAL A 51 -1.18 -14.68 -1.75
CA VAL A 51 -0.42 -13.96 -0.73
C VAL A 51 -1.34 -13.06 0.08
N SER A 52 -1.27 -13.17 1.41
CA SER A 52 -2.12 -12.37 2.29
C SER A 52 -1.80 -10.87 2.18
N VAL A 53 -2.83 -10.03 2.31
CA VAL A 53 -2.69 -8.56 2.31
C VAL A 53 -1.72 -8.07 3.38
N GLY A 54 -1.61 -8.78 4.52
CA GLY A 54 -0.64 -8.47 5.56
C GLY A 54 0.82 -8.49 5.08
N LYS A 55 1.17 -9.38 4.15
CA LYS A 55 2.53 -9.42 3.57
C LYS A 55 2.82 -8.25 2.64
N TRP A 56 1.80 -7.73 1.97
CA TRP A 56 1.93 -6.48 1.21
C TRP A 56 2.08 -5.27 2.14
N ALA A 57 1.40 -5.25 3.29
CA ALA A 57 1.57 -4.21 4.30
C ALA A 57 2.98 -4.24 4.93
N GLU A 58 3.52 -5.42 5.23
CA GLU A 58 4.92 -5.60 5.67
C GLU A 58 5.90 -5.08 4.62
N ALA A 59 5.66 -5.36 3.34
CA ALA A 59 6.45 -4.82 2.23
C ALA A 59 6.41 -3.28 2.20
N LEU A 60 5.21 -2.68 2.27
CA LEU A 60 5.06 -1.22 2.30
C LEU A 60 5.74 -0.60 3.52
N TRP A 61 5.67 -1.25 4.68
CA TRP A 61 6.37 -0.79 5.88
C TRP A 61 7.88 -0.80 5.69
N LEU A 62 8.45 -1.88 5.14
CA LEU A 62 9.88 -1.96 4.82
C LEU A 62 10.35 -0.86 3.83
N LEU A 63 9.44 -0.44 2.95
CA LEU A 63 9.71 0.58 1.94
C LEU A 63 9.51 2.02 2.44
N ASP A 64 9.14 2.22 3.71
CA ASP A 64 8.71 3.51 4.28
C ASP A 64 7.48 4.11 3.57
N ARG A 65 6.61 3.23 3.04
CA ARG A 65 5.40 3.58 2.28
C ARG A 65 4.12 3.01 2.88
N LEU A 66 4.10 2.70 4.18
CA LEU A 66 2.91 2.14 4.84
C LEU A 66 1.66 3.01 4.64
N GLY A 67 1.81 4.33 4.59
CA GLY A 67 0.71 5.28 4.33
C GLY A 67 0.04 5.14 2.96
N ASP A 68 0.66 4.47 1.99
CA ASP A 68 0.00 4.15 0.72
C ASP A 68 -1.20 3.21 0.93
N LEU A 69 -1.18 2.39 1.99
CA LEU A 69 -2.29 1.49 2.32
C LEU A 69 -3.57 2.29 2.65
N ASP A 70 -3.43 3.48 3.25
CA ASP A 70 -4.56 4.37 3.57
C ASP A 70 -5.21 4.98 2.32
N LEU A 71 -4.53 4.90 1.17
CA LEU A 71 -5.06 5.35 -0.11
C LEU A 71 -5.94 4.27 -0.78
N VAL A 72 -5.77 3.01 -0.39
CA VAL A 72 -6.53 1.89 -0.95
C VAL A 72 -7.98 1.99 -0.51
N LEU A 73 -8.89 2.07 -1.49
CA LEU A 73 -10.34 2.29 -1.27
C LEU A 73 -10.67 3.61 -0.55
N LYS A 74 -9.73 4.57 -0.51
CA LYS A 74 -10.00 5.92 -0.01
C LYS A 74 -11.07 6.57 -0.89
N LYS A 75 -12.10 7.13 -0.25
CA LYS A 75 -13.14 7.87 -0.96
C LYS A 75 -12.53 9.14 -1.58
N GLU A 76 -12.87 9.38 -2.84
CA GLU A 76 -12.63 10.67 -3.47
C GLU A 76 -13.59 11.68 -2.85
N GLU A 77 -13.07 12.62 -2.09
CA GLU A 77 -13.87 13.71 -1.51
C GLU A 77 -13.81 14.91 -2.42
N THR A 78 -14.96 15.33 -2.93
CA THR A 78 -15.06 16.56 -3.72
C THR A 78 -14.86 17.77 -2.81
N LEU A 79 -14.53 18.92 -3.42
CA LEU A 79 -14.47 20.19 -2.67
C LEU A 79 -15.80 20.52 -1.99
N PHE A 80 -16.93 20.10 -2.57
CA PHE A 80 -18.25 20.29 -1.97
C PHE A 80 -18.44 19.42 -0.72
N ASP A 81 -17.99 18.16 -0.75
CA ASP A 81 -18.03 17.27 0.43
C ASP A 81 -17.19 17.84 1.57
N GLN A 82 -16.02 18.39 1.25
CA GLN A 82 -15.16 19.06 2.22
C GLN A 82 -15.80 20.33 2.78
N TYR A 83 -16.47 21.13 1.95
CA TYR A 83 -17.18 22.34 2.36
C TYR A 83 -18.33 22.01 3.33
N GLU A 84 -19.17 21.03 3.01
CA GLU A 84 -20.29 20.63 3.87
C GLU A 84 -19.82 20.02 5.21
N LYS A 85 -18.72 19.25 5.20
CA LYS A 85 -18.07 18.77 6.44
C LYS A 85 -17.54 19.92 7.30
N ARG A 86 -16.93 20.95 6.71
CA ARG A 86 -16.46 22.14 7.43
C ARG A 86 -17.62 22.94 8.03
N LYS A 87 -18.75 23.01 7.32
CA LYS A 87 -19.97 23.71 7.78
C LYS A 87 -20.65 23.00 8.96
N THR A 88 -20.60 21.66 8.98
CA THR A 88 -21.17 20.82 10.05
C THR A 88 -20.24 20.61 11.25
N GLY A 89 -18.94 20.89 11.11
CA GLY A 89 -18.00 20.94 12.23
C GLY A 89 -18.44 21.97 13.28
N LYS A 90 -18.58 21.54 14.55
CA LYS A 90 -19.01 22.40 15.67
C LYS A 90 -18.17 23.68 15.70
N ARG A 91 -18.80 24.83 15.42
CA ARG A 91 -18.23 26.16 15.70
C ARG A 91 -17.85 26.23 17.18
N GLN A 92 -16.57 26.09 17.50
CA GLN A 92 -16.07 26.37 18.84
C GLN A 92 -15.90 27.88 18.98
N ARG A 93 -16.66 28.46 19.91
CA ARG A 93 -16.47 29.86 20.31
C ARG A 93 -15.32 29.91 21.31
N ALA A 94 -14.42 30.87 21.14
CA ALA A 94 -13.47 31.20 22.20
C ALA A 94 -14.27 31.54 23.47
N SER A 95 -13.94 30.89 24.59
CA SER A 95 -14.51 31.24 25.88
C SER A 95 -14.05 32.64 26.25
N LYS A 96 -14.99 33.49 26.69
CA LYS A 96 -14.69 34.83 27.16
C LYS A 96 -14.08 34.71 28.55
N ARG A 97 -12.77 34.90 28.66
CA ARG A 97 -12.09 35.22 29.93
C ARG A 97 -12.24 36.71 30.21
#